data_AF-A2BPF2-F1
#
_entry.id   AF-A2BPF2-F1
#
_cell.length_a   1.000
_cell.length_b   1.000
_cell.length_c   1.000
_cell.angle_alpha   90.00
_cell.angle_beta   90.00
_cell.angle_gamma   90.00
#
_symmetry.space_group_name_H-M   'P 1'
#
loop_
_entity.id
_entity.type
_entity.pdbx_description
1 polymer ?
#
loop_
_entity_poly.entity_id
_entity_poly.type
_entity_poly.pdbx_seq_one_letter_code
_entity_poly.pdbx_strand_id
1 'polypeptide(L)'
;MTYLFLYIVGIISIWCIYRLGWLEALKTIVKVIVPSALIILFNIKAGRLLFKSPLVGLLSALPTSIFIFRGSLPLVSYINNWIENKINNYDDSEVIDTDSVPLDD
;
A
#
# COMPACT_ATOMS: atom_id res chain seq x y z
N MET A 1 5.17 4.52 23.86
CA MET A 1 4.05 4.00 23.03
C MET A 1 4.38 4.00 21.54
N THR A 2 4.84 5.12 20.97
CA THR A 2 5.18 5.22 19.53
C THR A 2 6.22 4.20 19.06
N TYR A 3 7.29 4.00 19.84
CA TYR A 3 8.33 3.01 19.50
C TYR A 3 7.82 1.56 19.50
N LEU A 4 6.93 1.21 20.43
CA LEU A 4 6.34 -0.13 20.51
C LEU A 4 5.37 -0.37 19.34
N PHE A 5 4.59 0.64 18.96
CA PHE A 5 3.75 0.59 17.77
C PHE A 5 4.57 0.39 16.50
N LEU A 6 5.62 1.19 16.29
CA LEU A 6 6.51 1.07 15.13
C LEU A 6 7.19 -0.30 15.08
N TYR A 7 7.60 -0.84 16.23
CA TYR A 7 8.21 -2.16 16.33
C TYR A 7 7.23 -3.27 15.87
N ILE A 8 5.99 -3.22 16.33
CA ILE A 8 4.94 -4.18 15.92
C ILE A 8 4.65 -4.07 14.41
N VAL A 9 4.49 -2.84 13.91
CA VAL A 9 4.26 -2.59 12.47
C VAL A 9 5.44 -3.11 11.64
N GLY A 10 6.67 -2.91 12.10
CA GLY A 10 7.87 -3.42 11.46
C GLY A 10 7.87 -4.95 11.37
N ILE A 11 7.59 -5.65 12.48
CA ILE A 11 7.50 -7.12 12.50
C ILE A 11 6.43 -7.62 11.53
N ILE A 12 5.23 -7.02 11.54
CA ILE A 12 4.14 -7.40 10.64
C ILE A 12 4.55 -7.18 9.19
N SER A 13 5.25 -6.08 8.89
CA SER A 13 5.71 -5.77 7.54
C SER A 13 6.74 -6.78 7.04
N ILE A 14 7.73 -7.13 7.89
CA ILE A 14 8.74 -8.15 7.57
C ILE A 14 8.08 -9.51 7.34
N TRP A 15 7.14 -9.88 8.21
CA TRP A 15 6.38 -11.13 8.07
C TRP A 15 5.55 -11.15 6.78
N CYS A 16 4.91 -10.03 6.43
CA CYS A 16 4.12 -9.89 5.21
C CYS A 16 4.99 -10.07 3.96
N ILE A 17 6.17 -9.44 3.92
CA ILE A 17 7.14 -9.59 2.83
C ILE A 17 7.64 -11.03 2.73
N TYR A 18 8.00 -11.65 3.86
CA TYR A 18 8.47 -13.03 3.89
C TYR A 18 7.43 -14.02 3.37
N ARG A 19 6.14 -13.81 3.68
CA ARG A 19 5.06 -14.72 3.29
C ARG A 19 4.58 -14.52 1.86
N LEU A 20 4.45 -13.28 1.41
CA LEU A 20 3.78 -12.94 0.14
C LEU A 20 4.77 -12.55 -0.97
N GLY A 21 6.03 -12.26 -0.62
CA GLY A 21 7.01 -11.67 -1.53
C GLY A 21 6.87 -10.14 -1.62
N TRP A 22 7.93 -9.50 -2.11
CA TRP A 22 8.04 -8.03 -2.16
C TRP A 22 6.93 -7.36 -2.98
N LEU A 23 6.61 -7.93 -4.13
CA LEU A 23 5.64 -7.37 -5.08
C LEU A 23 4.21 -7.42 -4.52
N GLU A 24 3.82 -8.56 -3.97
CA GLU A 24 2.48 -8.74 -3.40
C GLU A 24 2.31 -7.97 -2.08
N ALA A 25 3.38 -7.85 -1.29
CA ALA A 25 3.41 -6.98 -0.11
C ALA A 25 3.18 -5.50 -0.50
N LEU A 26 3.84 -5.02 -1.57
CA LEU A 26 3.63 -3.66 -2.09
C LEU A 26 2.18 -3.45 -2.55
N LYS A 27 1.62 -4.38 -3.34
CA LYS A 27 0.21 -4.34 -3.78
C LYS A 27 -0.75 -4.32 -2.58
N THR A 28 -0.44 -5.06 -1.52
CA THR A 28 -1.22 -5.08 -0.27
C THR A 28 -1.17 -3.74 0.46
N ILE A 29 -0.01 -3.10 0.52
CA ILE A 29 0.15 -1.77 1.10
C ILE A 29 -0.65 -0.73 0.30
N VAL A 30 -0.59 -0.77 -1.03
CA VAL A 30 -1.37 0.13 -1.91
C VAL A 30 -2.87 0.00 -1.66
N LYS A 31 -3.37 -1.24 -1.50
CA LYS A 31 -4.79 -1.51 -1.16
C LYS A 31 -5.24 -0.86 0.14
N VAL A 32 -4.35 -0.59 1.08
CA VAL A 32 -4.68 0.06 2.36
C VAL A 32 -4.46 1.57 2.31
N ILE A 33 -3.33 2.01 1.75
CA ILE A 33 -2.93 3.41 1.74
C ILE A 33 -3.85 4.24 0.84
N VAL A 34 -4.17 3.78 -0.37
CA VAL A 34 -4.94 4.57 -1.33
C VAL A 34 -6.36 4.88 -0.82
N PRO A 35 -7.15 3.90 -0.36
CA PRO A 35 -8.46 4.21 0.23
C PRO A 35 -8.33 5.10 1.47
N SER A 36 -7.33 4.85 2.34
CA SER A 36 -7.13 5.63 3.57
C SER A 36 -6.84 7.10 3.28
N ALA A 37 -5.95 7.38 2.33
CA ALA A 37 -5.62 8.74 1.90
C ALA A 37 -6.84 9.45 1.31
N LEU A 38 -7.62 8.78 0.46
CA LEU A 38 -8.84 9.36 -0.12
C LEU A 38 -9.92 9.60 0.93
N ILE A 39 -10.10 8.69 1.88
CA ILE A 39 -11.05 8.86 2.99
C ILE A 39 -10.70 10.10 3.79
N ILE A 40 -9.42 10.29 4.14
CA ILE A 40 -8.95 11.47 4.87
C ILE A 40 -9.18 12.74 4.05
N LEU A 41 -8.81 12.73 2.77
CA LEU A 41 -8.93 13.88 1.87
C LEU A 41 -10.39 14.35 1.70
N PHE A 42 -11.32 13.42 1.47
CA PHE A 42 -12.71 13.76 1.19
C PHE A 42 -13.55 13.96 2.47
N ASN A 43 -13.12 13.43 3.61
CA ASN A 43 -13.81 13.63 4.90
C ASN A 43 -13.20 14.73 5.78
N ILE A 44 -12.41 15.68 5.25
CA ILE A 44 -11.83 16.77 6.06
C ILE A 44 -12.89 17.52 6.90
N LYS A 45 -14.09 17.74 6.35
CA LYS A 45 -15.21 18.37 7.09
C LYS A 45 -15.75 17.50 8.22
N ALA A 46 -15.87 16.19 8.02
CA ALA A 46 -16.26 15.24 9.07
C ALA A 46 -15.13 15.06 10.11
N GLY A 47 -13.87 15.19 9.68
CA GLY A 47 -12.69 15.30 10.54
C GLY A 47 -12.80 16.48 11.50
N ARG A 48 -13.23 17.65 11.02
CA ARG A 48 -13.53 18.79 11.90
C ARG A 48 -14.63 18.49 12.93
N LEU A 49 -15.61 17.67 12.54
CA LEU A 49 -16.70 17.25 13.42
C LEU A 49 -16.25 16.22 14.46
N LEU A 50 -15.32 15.32 14.12
CA LEU A 50 -14.68 14.37 15.03
C LEU A 50 -14.00 15.07 16.22
N PHE A 51 -13.35 16.22 15.99
CA PHE A 51 -12.72 17.00 17.07
C PHE A 51 -13.72 17.74 17.96
N LYS A 52 -14.95 17.99 17.48
CA LYS A 52 -15.98 18.72 18.23
C LYS A 52 -16.94 17.78 18.96
N SER A 53 -17.29 16.65 18.34
CA SER A 53 -18.08 15.56 18.92
C SER A 53 -17.61 14.24 18.30
N PRO A 54 -16.76 13.46 18.99
CA PRO A 54 -16.14 12.26 18.43
C PRO A 54 -17.14 11.24 17.91
N LEU A 55 -18.23 10.98 18.65
CA LEU A 55 -19.27 10.02 18.26
C LEU A 55 -20.00 10.46 16.98
N VAL A 56 -20.43 11.72 16.92
CA VAL A 56 -21.19 12.23 15.77
C VAL A 56 -20.29 12.36 14.54
N GLY A 57 -19.04 12.78 14.72
CA GLY A 57 -18.06 12.83 13.64
C GLY A 57 -17.81 11.46 13.02
N LEU A 58 -17.67 10.42 13.85
CA LEU A 58 -17.40 9.06 13.39
C LEU A 58 -18.61 8.48 12.66
N LEU A 59 -19.81 8.62 13.23
CA LEU A 59 -21.07 8.21 12.59
C LEU A 59 -21.31 8.94 11.26
N SER A 60 -20.95 10.22 11.16
CA SER A 60 -21.10 11.00 9.93
C SER A 60 -20.09 10.60 8.84
N ALA A 61 -18.90 10.15 9.23
CA ALA A 61 -17.83 9.77 8.30
C ALA A 61 -17.97 8.32 7.80
N LEU A 62 -18.67 7.44 8.51
CA LEU A 62 -18.78 6.02 8.13
C LEU A 62 -19.43 5.80 6.75
N PRO A 63 -20.61 6.38 6.43
CA PRO A 63 -21.26 6.14 5.14
C PRO A 63 -20.43 6.64 3.96
N THR A 64 -19.84 7.83 4.09
CA THR A 64 -18.97 8.42 3.06
C THR A 64 -17.68 7.64 2.92
N SER A 65 -17.09 7.16 4.01
CA SER A 65 -15.86 6.36 3.97
C SER A 65 -16.06 5.03 3.23
N ILE A 66 -17.21 4.37 3.40
CA ILE A 66 -17.56 3.15 2.65
C ILE A 66 -17.69 3.45 1.16
N PHE A 67 -18.33 4.57 0.80
CA PHE A 67 -18.50 4.97 -0.59
C PHE A 67 -17.13 5.27 -1.25
N ILE A 68 -16.28 6.03 -0.56
CA ILE A 68 -14.92 6.35 -1.03
C ILE A 68 -14.06 5.09 -1.13
N PHE A 69 -14.15 4.17 -0.16
CA PHE A 69 -13.44 2.90 -0.22
C PHE A 69 -13.80 2.13 -1.50
N ARG A 70 -15.09 1.98 -1.81
CA ARG A 70 -15.52 1.31 -3.04
C ARG A 70 -15.08 2.06 -4.29
N GLY A 71 -15.23 3.38 -4.31
CA GLY A 71 -14.79 4.23 -5.43
C GLY A 71 -13.28 4.24 -5.65
N SER A 72 -12.48 3.89 -4.64
CA SER A 72 -11.03 3.81 -4.75
C SER A 72 -10.51 2.50 -5.34
N LEU A 73 -11.33 1.44 -5.41
CA LEU A 73 -10.92 0.14 -5.92
C LEU A 73 -10.40 0.17 -7.37
N PRO A 74 -11.02 0.91 -8.32
CA PRO A 74 -10.48 1.04 -9.68
C PRO A 74 -9.11 1.68 -9.70
N LEU A 75 -8.86 2.69 -8.85
CA LEU A 75 -7.57 3.36 -8.75
C LEU A 75 -6.49 2.43 -8.17
N VAL A 76 -6.84 1.66 -7.14
CA VAL A 76 -5.97 0.62 -6.58
C VAL A 76 -5.60 -0.40 -7.64
N SER A 77 -6.57 -0.86 -8.45
CA SER A 77 -6.31 -1.79 -9.54
C SER A 77 -5.39 -1.17 -10.60
N TYR A 78 -5.60 0.09 -10.97
CA TYR A 78 -4.74 0.80 -11.91
C TYR A 78 -3.29 0.88 -11.43
N ILE A 79 -3.08 1.26 -10.16
CA ILE A 79 -1.75 1.34 -9.57
C ILE A 79 -1.09 -0.04 -9.52
N ASN A 80 -1.83 -1.08 -9.14
CA ASN A 80 -1.29 -2.45 -9.11
C ASN A 80 -0.86 -2.94 -10.49
N ASN A 81 -1.66 -2.66 -11.53
CA ASN A 81 -1.32 -3.01 -12.92
C ASN A 81 -0.10 -2.23 -13.41
N TRP A 82 0.04 -0.96 -13.00
CA TRP A 82 1.21 -0.15 -13.33
C TRP A 82 2.49 -0.68 -12.66
N ILE A 83 2.42 -1.08 -11.39
CA ILE A 83 3.53 -1.72 -10.67
C ILE A 83 3.97 -3.00 -11.38
N GLU A 84 3.01 -3.85 -11.74
CA GLU A 84 3.26 -5.12 -12.43
C GLU A 84 3.91 -4.93 -13.80
N ASN A 85 3.37 -4.01 -14.62
CA ASN A 85 3.97 -3.64 -15.89
C ASN A 85 5.38 -3.09 -15.72
N LYS A 86 5.64 -2.26 -14.71
CA LYS A 86 6.99 -1.70 -14.49
C LYS A 86 8.01 -2.78 -14.15
N ILE A 87 7.64 -3.78 -13.36
CA ILE A 87 8.55 -4.86 -12.97
C ILE A 87 8.84 -5.78 -14.17
N ASN A 88 7.83 -6.15 -14.95
CA ASN A 88 8.02 -6.99 -16.13
C ASN A 88 8.95 -6.35 -17.17
N ASN A 89 8.90 -5.02 -17.33
CA ASN A 89 9.79 -4.30 -18.26
C ASN A 89 11.24 -4.18 -17.77
N TYR A 90 11.53 -4.46 -16.49
CA TYR A 90 12.90 -4.47 -15.96
C TYR A 90 13.56 -5.85 -16.08
N ASP A 91 12.78 -6.93 -15.92
CA ASP A 91 13.27 -8.32 -15.93
C ASP A 91 13.82 -8.75 -17.31
N ASP A 92 13.31 -8.16 -18.40
CA ASP A 92 13.79 -8.43 -19.76
C ASP A 92 15.16 -7.78 -20.09
N SER A 93 15.72 -6.94 -19.21
CA SER A 93 16.91 -6.12 -19.53
C SER A 93 18.20 -6.48 -18.81
N GLU A 94 18.18 -7.40 -17.84
CA GLU A 94 19.36 -7.80 -17.05
C GLU A 94 19.41 -9.31 -16.80
N VAL A 95 19.44 -10.10 -17.87
CA VAL A 95 20.27 -11.31 -17.82
C VAL A 95 21.69 -10.81 -17.95
N ILE A 96 22.38 -10.62 -16.82
CA ILE A 96 23.84 -10.52 -16.85
C ILE A 96 24.31 -11.88 -17.35
N ASP A 97 24.54 -12.00 -18.65
CA ASP A 97 25.36 -13.05 -19.22
C ASP A 97 26.73 -12.91 -18.56
N THR A 98 26.92 -13.61 -17.45
CA THR A 98 28.25 -13.87 -16.92
C THR A 98 28.90 -14.78 -17.95
N ASP A 99 29.53 -14.19 -18.95
CA ASP A 99 30.55 -14.86 -19.74
C ASP A 99 31.56 -15.42 -18.73
N SER A 100 31.42 -16.70 -18.41
CA SER A 100 32.35 -17.42 -17.57
C SER A 100 33.67 -17.45 -18.32
N VAL A 101 34.61 -16.58 -17.94
CA VAL A 101 35.99 -16.66 -18.42
C VAL A 101 36.54 -17.99 -17.93
N PRO A 102 36.86 -18.96 -18.80
CA PRO A 102 37.60 -20.13 -18.37
C PRO A 102 38.97 -19.65 -17.89
N LEU A 103 39.31 -19.97 -16.65
CA LEU A 103 40.69 -19.87 -16.19
C LEU A 103 41.45 -20.95 -16.95
N ASP A 104 42.25 -20.54 -17.94
CA ASP A 104 43.24 -21.42 -18.57
C ASP A 104 44.22 -21.93 -17.48
N ASP A 105 44.54 -23.22 -17.57
CA ASP A 105 45.39 -24.00 -16.65
C ASP A 105 46.79 -23.40 -16.38
#